data_AF-A0A355FNV9-F1
#
_entry.id   AF-A0A355FNV9-F1
#
_cell.length_a   1.000
_cell.length_b   1.000
_cell.length_c   1.000
_cell.angle_alpha   90.00
_cell.angle_beta   90.00
_cell.angle_gamma   90.00
#
_symmetry.space_group_name_H-M   'P 1'
#
loop_
_entity.id
_entity.type
_entity.pdbx_description
1 polymer ?
#
loop_
_entity_poly.entity_id
_entity_poly.type
_entity_poly.pdbx_seq_one_letter_code
_entity_poly.pdbx_strand_id
1 'polypeptide(L)'
;GYISWQGTQFVTEKPRAANGTPIAPAATLAVIGDLKQMSTEFIQPAVLEKYGTSMFVGIGIPIPVLDEELLANLAVSNKDLYTNIVDYSIPRRSRPSLGKCSYAELRSGEIMLEGKRIKTAPLSSLHMARKIAAELKRWIEKEGFTLQAPIAHFPKVTALKSLD
;
A
#
# COMPACT_ATOMS: atom_id res chain seq x y z
N GLY A 1 13.61 -11.61 -0.03
CA GLY A 1 13.71 -10.17 -0.34
C GLY A 1 13.84 -9.39 0.94
N TYR A 2 14.21 -8.11 0.86
CA TYR A 2 14.42 -7.25 2.02
C TYR A 2 13.75 -5.90 1.84
N ILE A 3 13.32 -5.27 2.94
CA ILE A 3 13.11 -3.82 2.97
C ILE A 3 14.50 -3.20 3.00
N SER A 4 14.89 -2.52 1.93
CA SER A 4 16.25 -2.02 1.75
C SER A 4 16.42 -0.58 2.25
N TRP A 5 15.36 0.24 2.19
CA TRP A 5 15.41 1.65 2.58
C TRP A 5 14.02 2.29 2.65
N GLN A 6 13.97 3.60 2.92
CA GLN A 6 12.81 4.43 2.58
C GLN A 6 12.71 4.66 1.07
N GLY A 7 11.50 4.55 0.53
CA GLY A 7 11.19 4.82 -0.88
C GLY A 7 11.16 6.31 -1.22
N THR A 8 11.11 6.62 -2.51
CA THR A 8 11.19 8.01 -3.02
C THR A 8 10.07 8.93 -2.54
N GLN A 9 8.90 8.36 -2.20
CA GLN A 9 7.74 9.09 -1.69
C GLN A 9 7.58 8.97 -0.16
N PHE A 10 8.65 8.61 0.56
CA PHE A 10 8.60 8.41 2.01
C PHE A 10 8.38 9.71 2.77
N VAL A 11 7.16 9.87 3.29
CA VAL A 11 6.72 10.98 4.15
C VAL A 11 5.90 10.38 5.29
N THR A 12 6.27 10.63 6.55
CA THR A 12 5.60 10.06 7.74
C THR A 12 4.50 10.94 8.29
N GLU A 13 4.64 12.26 8.13
CA GLU A 13 3.71 13.27 8.66
C GLU A 13 2.64 13.68 7.63
N LYS A 14 2.19 12.74 6.80
CA LYS A 14 1.00 12.97 5.98
C LYS A 14 -0.21 13.19 6.89
N PRO A 15 -1.23 13.96 6.44
CA PRO A 15 -2.47 14.08 7.17
C PRO A 15 -3.04 12.70 7.54
N ARG A 16 -3.59 12.60 8.74
CA ARG A 16 -4.16 11.36 9.29
C ARG A 16 -5.62 11.57 9.66
N ALA A 17 -6.42 10.51 9.57
CA ALA A 17 -7.77 10.49 10.10
C ALA A 17 -7.74 10.43 11.64
N ALA A 18 -8.91 10.58 12.27
CA ALA A 18 -9.03 10.55 13.73
C ALA A 18 -8.54 9.24 14.36
N ASN A 19 -8.60 8.13 13.61
CA ASN A 19 -8.07 6.81 14.01
C ASN A 19 -6.56 6.63 13.72
N GLY A 20 -5.84 7.70 13.36
CA GLY A 20 -4.39 7.67 13.11
C GLY A 20 -3.97 7.14 11.73
N THR A 21 -4.90 6.65 10.90
CA THR A 21 -4.58 6.14 9.56
C THR A 21 -4.21 7.26 8.59
N PRO A 22 -3.23 7.08 7.70
CA PRO A 22 -2.88 8.10 6.71
C PRO A 22 -3.98 8.21 5.64
N ILE A 23 -4.41 9.44 5.31
CA ILE A 23 -5.44 9.68 4.28
C ILE A 23 -4.85 9.94 2.89
N ALA A 24 -3.56 9.70 2.73
CA ALA A 24 -2.80 9.81 1.48
C ALA A 24 -1.58 8.86 1.55
N PRO A 25 -0.96 8.50 0.41
CA PRO A 25 0.25 7.68 0.43
C PRO A 25 1.33 8.25 1.36
N ALA A 26 1.78 7.40 2.29
CA ALA A 26 2.71 7.74 3.36
C ALA A 26 3.70 6.57 3.57
N ALA A 27 4.85 6.86 4.19
CA ALA A 27 5.85 5.85 4.60
C ALA A 27 6.20 4.80 3.52
N THR A 28 6.33 5.21 2.25
CA THR A 28 6.64 4.32 1.12
C THR A 28 7.94 3.55 1.33
N LEU A 29 7.93 2.23 1.27
CA LEU A 29 9.11 1.39 1.45
C LEU A 29 9.89 1.22 0.13
N ALA A 30 11.22 1.17 0.21
CA ALA A 30 12.06 0.60 -0.83
C ALA A 30 12.33 -0.87 -0.50
N VAL A 31 12.17 -1.74 -1.49
CA VAL A 31 12.34 -3.19 -1.33
C VAL A 31 13.28 -3.75 -2.40
N ILE A 32 13.95 -4.84 -2.07
CA ILE A 32 14.82 -5.59 -2.98
C ILE A 32 14.42 -7.07 -3.00
N GLY A 33 14.41 -7.67 -4.19
CA GLY A 33 14.13 -9.10 -4.40
C GLY A 33 15.10 -9.70 -5.41
N ASP A 34 15.39 -10.99 -5.25
CA ASP A 34 16.18 -11.76 -6.23
C ASP A 34 15.22 -12.47 -7.19
N LEU A 35 15.08 -11.94 -8.41
CA LEU A 35 14.18 -12.48 -9.43
C LEU A 35 14.48 -13.94 -9.78
N LYS A 36 15.71 -14.43 -9.59
CA LYS A 36 16.07 -15.83 -9.87
C LYS A 36 15.35 -16.81 -8.95
N GLN A 37 14.96 -16.35 -7.76
CA GLN A 37 14.30 -17.15 -6.72
C GLN A 37 12.79 -16.86 -6.64
N MET A 38 12.30 -15.84 -7.35
CA MET A 38 10.90 -15.44 -7.26
C MET A 38 10.01 -16.33 -8.14
N SER A 39 8.82 -16.66 -7.62
CA SER A 39 7.80 -17.35 -8.41
C SER A 39 7.18 -16.40 -9.42
N THR A 40 7.12 -16.85 -10.68
CA THR A 40 6.41 -16.16 -11.77
C THR A 40 4.90 -16.05 -11.51
N GLU A 41 4.35 -16.81 -10.57
CA GLU A 41 2.96 -16.68 -10.15
C GLU A 41 2.65 -15.29 -9.57
N PHE A 42 3.62 -14.68 -8.87
CA PHE A 42 3.45 -13.37 -8.22
C PHE A 42 4.04 -12.21 -9.01
N ILE A 43 4.53 -12.47 -10.23
CA ILE A 43 5.12 -11.47 -11.11
C ILE A 43 4.36 -11.51 -12.43
N GLN A 44 3.77 -10.39 -12.82
CA GLN A 44 3.00 -10.30 -14.06
C GLN A 44 3.41 -9.08 -14.88
N PRO A 45 3.69 -9.22 -16.19
CA PRO A 45 3.92 -8.08 -17.06
C PRO A 45 2.63 -7.27 -17.20
N ALA A 46 2.76 -5.96 -17.34
CA ALA A 46 1.62 -5.06 -17.54
C ALA A 46 1.97 -3.98 -18.55
N VAL A 47 0.96 -3.48 -19.26
CA VAL A 47 1.06 -2.27 -20.05
C VAL A 47 -0.06 -1.35 -19.59
N LEU A 48 0.31 -0.23 -19.00
CA LEU A 48 -0.63 0.76 -18.50
C LEU A 48 -0.77 1.86 -19.53
N GLU A 49 -1.99 2.14 -19.98
CA GLU A 49 -2.24 3.18 -20.97
C GLU A 49 -1.66 4.53 -20.49
N LYS A 50 -0.94 5.24 -21.39
CA LYS A 50 -0.24 6.51 -21.10
C LYS A 50 0.87 6.45 -20.03
N TYR A 51 1.17 5.27 -19.49
CA TYR A 51 2.26 5.06 -18.54
C TYR A 51 3.34 4.13 -19.13
N GLY A 52 2.94 3.15 -19.95
CA GLY A 52 3.83 2.26 -20.70
C GLY A 52 4.08 0.92 -20.02
N THR A 53 5.18 0.29 -20.41
CA THR A 53 5.62 -1.03 -19.92
C THR A 53 5.80 -1.00 -18.40
N SER A 54 5.14 -1.92 -17.72
CA SER A 54 5.03 -2.00 -16.26
C SER A 54 5.07 -3.46 -15.81
N MET A 55 5.08 -3.66 -14.49
CA MET A 55 5.05 -4.99 -13.88
C MET A 55 4.27 -4.95 -12.57
N PHE A 56 3.43 -5.96 -12.35
CA PHE A 56 2.83 -6.23 -11.06
C PHE A 56 3.72 -7.19 -10.27
N VAL A 57 3.96 -6.86 -9.00
CA VAL A 57 4.74 -7.69 -8.09
C VAL A 57 3.94 -7.89 -6.81
N GLY A 58 3.70 -9.15 -6.45
CA GLY A 58 3.14 -9.53 -5.17
C GLY A 58 4.17 -9.39 -4.05
N ILE A 59 3.81 -8.72 -2.96
CA ILE A 59 4.66 -8.53 -1.79
C ILE A 59 3.89 -8.97 -0.55
N GLY A 60 4.53 -9.80 0.28
CA GLY A 60 4.07 -10.17 1.62
C GLY A 60 5.07 -9.70 2.65
N ILE A 61 4.59 -8.98 3.68
CA ILE A 61 5.42 -8.52 4.79
C ILE A 61 4.81 -9.10 6.08
N PRO A 62 5.51 -9.99 6.79
CA PRO A 62 5.03 -10.49 8.07
C PRO A 62 5.20 -9.40 9.13
N ILE A 63 4.12 -9.11 9.85
CA ILE A 63 4.13 -8.14 10.95
C ILE A 63 3.95 -8.93 12.26
N PRO A 64 4.99 -9.03 13.12
CA PRO A 64 4.85 -9.68 14.42
C PRO A 64 3.95 -8.84 15.31
N VAL A 65 2.82 -9.37 15.76
CA VAL A 65 1.98 -8.68 16.75
C VAL A 65 2.63 -8.83 18.12
N LEU A 66 3.23 -7.75 18.63
CA LEU A 66 4.02 -7.74 19.87
C LEU A 66 3.25 -7.19 21.07
N ASP A 67 2.26 -6.34 20.83
CA ASP A 67 1.47 -5.66 21.85
C ASP A 67 0.07 -5.30 21.31
N GLU A 68 -0.78 -4.82 22.23
CA GLU A 68 -2.17 -4.45 21.94
C GLU A 68 -2.29 -3.21 21.05
N GLU A 69 -1.33 -2.27 21.13
CA GLU A 69 -1.32 -1.07 20.30
C GLU A 69 -1.08 -1.43 18.82
N LEU A 70 -0.11 -2.31 18.56
CA LEU A 70 0.16 -2.84 17.23
C LEU A 70 -1.03 -3.65 16.72
N LEU A 71 -1.66 -4.47 17.57
CA LEU A 71 -2.89 -5.19 17.20
C LEU A 71 -3.99 -4.21 16.78
N ALA A 72 -4.22 -3.14 17.54
CA ALA A 72 -5.23 -2.12 17.21
C ALA A 72 -4.92 -1.43 15.87
N ASN A 73 -3.64 -1.12 15.60
CA ASN A 73 -3.20 -0.54 14.34
C ASN A 73 -3.40 -1.48 13.12
N LEU A 74 -3.34 -2.80 13.33
CA LEU A 74 -3.54 -3.82 12.29
C LEU A 74 -5.01 -4.19 12.10
N ALA A 75 -5.85 -4.02 13.12
CA ALA A 75 -7.26 -4.40 13.12
C ALA A 75 -8.19 -3.37 12.43
N VAL A 76 -7.64 -2.29 11.86
CA VAL A 76 -8.43 -1.24 11.21
C VAL A 76 -9.21 -1.81 10.02
N SER A 77 -10.52 -1.58 10.04
CA SER A 77 -11.42 -2.14 9.05
C SER A 77 -11.49 -1.29 7.77
N ASN A 78 -11.87 -1.90 6.64
CA ASN A 78 -11.95 -1.20 5.36
C ASN A 78 -12.90 0.02 5.35
N LYS A 79 -13.91 0.07 6.23
CA LYS A 79 -14.83 1.23 6.35
C LYS A 79 -14.17 2.42 7.04
N ASP A 80 -13.08 2.18 7.77
CA ASP A 80 -12.34 3.20 8.54
C ASP A 80 -11.03 3.61 7.83
N LEU A 81 -10.73 3.02 6.67
CA LEU A 81 -9.62 3.37 5.79
C LEU A 81 -10.14 4.20 4.63
N TYR A 82 -9.65 5.43 4.50
CA TYR A 82 -10.09 6.39 3.48
C TYR A 82 -8.96 6.73 2.51
N THR A 83 -9.34 7.01 1.27
CA THR A 83 -8.46 7.57 0.25
C THR A 83 -9.14 8.71 -0.49
N ASN A 84 -8.36 9.46 -1.28
CA ASN A 84 -8.86 10.58 -2.06
C ASN A 84 -9.12 10.14 -3.50
N ILE A 85 -10.24 10.61 -4.06
CA ILE A 85 -10.55 10.52 -5.48
C ILE A 85 -9.81 11.66 -6.18
N VAL A 86 -9.02 11.35 -7.20
CA VAL A 86 -8.19 12.32 -7.93
C VAL A 86 -8.42 12.20 -9.44
N ASP A 87 -8.42 13.34 -10.13
CA ASP A 87 -8.52 13.38 -11.58
C ASP A 87 -7.12 13.41 -12.22
N TYR A 88 -6.76 12.32 -12.90
CA TYR A 88 -5.49 12.20 -13.61
C TYR A 88 -5.43 13.03 -14.90
N SER A 89 -6.56 13.51 -15.43
CA SER A 89 -6.60 14.41 -16.60
C SER A 89 -5.96 15.77 -16.33
N ILE A 90 -5.93 16.19 -15.05
CA ILE A 90 -5.32 17.44 -14.61
C ILE A 90 -3.78 17.34 -14.72
N PRO A 91 -3.11 18.12 -15.59
CA PRO A 91 -1.68 17.98 -15.89
C PRO A 91 -0.79 18.74 -14.91
N ARG A 92 -1.08 18.67 -13.61
CA ARG A 92 -0.22 19.22 -12.54
C ARG A 92 -0.03 18.21 -11.42
N ARG A 93 1.09 18.33 -10.70
CA ARG A 93 1.44 17.41 -9.59
C ARG A 93 0.44 17.49 -8.44
N SER A 94 0.05 18.71 -8.07
CA SER A 94 -0.98 18.95 -7.05
C SER A 94 -2.38 18.81 -7.67
N ARG A 95 -2.95 17.62 -7.57
CA ARG A 95 -4.31 17.35 -8.05
C ARG A 95 -5.31 17.59 -6.92
N PRO A 96 -6.35 18.40 -7.14
CA PRO A 96 -7.40 18.57 -6.15
C PRO A 96 -8.10 17.22 -5.93
N SER A 97 -8.46 16.93 -4.69
CA SER A 97 -9.33 15.80 -4.39
C SER A 97 -10.76 16.14 -4.83
N LEU A 98 -11.37 15.27 -5.62
CA LEU A 98 -12.78 15.37 -6.02
C LEU A 98 -13.72 14.88 -4.91
N GLY A 99 -13.18 14.18 -3.91
CA GLY A 99 -13.92 13.57 -2.82
C GLY A 99 -13.08 12.51 -2.11
N LYS A 100 -13.64 11.95 -1.04
CA LYS A 100 -13.05 10.83 -0.30
C LYS A 100 -13.96 9.62 -0.40
N CYS A 101 -13.36 8.43 -0.41
CA CYS A 101 -14.09 7.17 -0.31
C CYS A 101 -13.34 6.22 0.62
N SER A 102 -14.10 5.35 1.27
CA SER A 102 -13.56 4.27 2.09
C SER A 102 -13.14 3.08 1.22
N TYR A 103 -12.19 2.27 1.73
CA TYR A 103 -11.84 1.01 1.08
C TYR A 103 -13.02 0.02 1.06
N ALA A 104 -13.99 0.15 1.97
CA ALA A 104 -15.22 -0.63 1.94
C ALA A 104 -16.07 -0.30 0.71
N GLU A 105 -16.27 0.98 0.40
CA GLU A 105 -16.98 1.41 -0.80
C GLU A 105 -16.24 0.98 -2.07
N LEU A 106 -14.91 1.19 -2.13
CA LEU A 106 -14.10 0.74 -3.27
C LEU A 106 -14.23 -0.77 -3.51
N ARG A 107 -14.30 -1.57 -2.46
CA ARG A 107 -14.49 -3.03 -2.53
C ARG A 107 -15.93 -3.45 -2.86
N SER A 108 -16.90 -2.56 -2.67
CA SER A 108 -18.29 -2.82 -3.07
C SER A 108 -18.44 -2.90 -4.59
N GLY A 109 -17.51 -2.30 -5.34
CA GLY A 109 -17.53 -2.22 -6.81
C GLY A 109 -18.16 -0.93 -7.33
N GLU A 110 -18.67 -0.07 -6.45
CA GLU A 110 -19.21 1.24 -6.81
C GLU A 110 -19.01 2.30 -5.73
N ILE A 111 -18.95 3.57 -6.14
CA ILE A 111 -18.95 4.75 -5.27
C ILE A 111 -19.97 5.77 -5.76
N MET A 112 -20.39 6.67 -4.86
CA MET A 112 -21.22 7.83 -5.18
C MET A 112 -20.34 9.08 -5.24
N LEU A 113 -20.28 9.74 -6.39
CA LEU A 113 -19.53 10.99 -6.56
C LEU A 113 -20.41 12.00 -7.28
N GLU A 114 -20.65 13.16 -6.67
CA GLU A 114 -21.50 14.24 -7.23
C GLU A 114 -22.88 13.75 -7.71
N GLY A 115 -23.51 12.84 -6.94
CA GLY A 115 -24.80 12.23 -7.29
C GLY A 115 -24.76 11.19 -8.41
N LYS A 116 -23.57 10.87 -8.95
CA LYS A 116 -23.37 9.87 -10.01
C LYS A 116 -22.71 8.60 -9.49
N ARG A 117 -23.28 7.45 -9.86
CA ARG A 117 -22.79 6.14 -9.46
C ARG A 117 -21.65 5.74 -10.39
N ILE A 118 -20.47 5.52 -9.83
CA ILE A 118 -19.25 5.22 -10.59
C ILE A 118 -18.76 3.83 -10.19
N LYS A 119 -18.49 2.98 -11.17
CA LYS A 119 -17.92 1.65 -10.94
C LYS A 119 -16.46 1.76 -10.53
N THR A 120 -16.05 0.95 -9.56
CA THR A 120 -14.66 0.84 -9.12
C THR A 120 -14.09 -0.52 -9.52
N ALA A 121 -12.80 -0.54 -9.84
CA ALA A 121 -12.05 -1.76 -10.07
C ALA A 121 -10.70 -1.66 -9.34
N PRO A 122 -10.27 -2.70 -8.60
CA PRO A 122 -8.99 -2.67 -7.93
C PRO A 122 -7.86 -2.90 -8.93
N LEU A 123 -6.74 -2.20 -8.75
CA LEU A 123 -5.51 -2.48 -9.49
C LEU A 123 -4.77 -3.72 -8.92
N SER A 124 -5.05 -4.09 -7.66
CA SER A 124 -4.42 -5.22 -6.96
C SER A 124 -5.36 -6.43 -6.89
N SER A 125 -4.80 -7.62 -7.10
CA SER A 125 -5.55 -8.88 -6.96
C SER A 125 -5.61 -9.33 -5.50
N LEU A 126 -6.80 -9.31 -4.91
CA LEU A 126 -7.03 -9.84 -3.55
C LEU A 126 -6.83 -11.35 -3.47
N HIS A 127 -7.09 -12.07 -4.56
CA HIS A 127 -6.83 -13.51 -4.64
C HIS A 127 -5.33 -13.79 -4.48
N MET A 128 -4.50 -13.07 -5.22
CA MET A 128 -3.05 -13.20 -5.11
C MET A 128 -2.54 -12.76 -3.73
N ALA A 129 -3.08 -11.67 -3.17
CA ALA A 129 -2.73 -11.23 -1.83
C ALA A 129 -3.02 -12.30 -0.76
N ARG A 130 -4.15 -13.02 -0.87
CA ARG A 130 -4.49 -14.12 0.05
C ARG A 130 -3.58 -15.33 -0.11
N LYS A 131 -3.20 -15.67 -1.34
CA LYS A 131 -2.21 -16.73 -1.60
C LYS A 131 -0.87 -16.40 -0.96
N ILE A 132 -0.38 -15.17 -1.13
CA ILE A 132 0.87 -14.70 -0.51
C ILE A 132 0.77 -14.79 1.02
N ALA A 133 -0.35 -14.35 1.61
CA ALA A 133 -0.56 -14.43 3.05
C ALA A 133 -0.55 -15.88 3.57
N ALA A 134 -1.17 -16.82 2.84
CA ALA A 134 -1.17 -18.23 3.20
C ALA A 134 0.23 -18.85 3.11
N GLU A 135 0.99 -18.52 2.07
CA GLU A 135 2.35 -19.00 1.89
C GLU A 135 3.30 -18.44 2.95
N LEU A 136 3.17 -17.15 3.26
CA LEU A 136 3.94 -16.50 4.32
C LEU A 136 3.64 -17.11 5.69
N LYS A 137 2.36 -17.40 5.98
CA LYS A 137 1.96 -18.14 7.19
C LYS A 137 2.63 -19.51 7.24
N ARG A 138 2.60 -20.26 6.14
CA ARG A 138 3.21 -21.60 6.03
C ARG A 138 4.73 -21.55 6.29
N TRP A 139 5.44 -20.55 5.77
CA TRP A 139 6.87 -20.37 6.02
C TRP A 139 7.13 -20.12 7.51
N ILE A 140 6.38 -19.21 8.12
CA ILE A 140 6.52 -18.90 9.55
C ILE A 140 6.25 -20.12 10.43
N GLU A 141 5.22 -20.90 10.13
CA GLU A 141 4.88 -22.10 10.90
C GLU A 141 5.94 -23.21 10.80
N LYS A 142 6.64 -23.32 9.66
CA LYS A 142 7.61 -24.40 9.41
C LYS A 142 9.06 -24.02 9.72
N GLU A 143 9.45 -22.81 9.35
CA GLU A 143 10.84 -22.33 9.37
C GLU A 143 11.08 -21.39 10.55
N GLY A 144 10.01 -20.99 11.25
CA GLY A 144 10.05 -19.99 12.30
C GLY A 144 10.08 -18.56 11.75
N PHE A 145 10.05 -17.59 12.66
CA PHE A 145 10.12 -16.17 12.32
C PHE A 145 11.09 -15.46 13.26
N THR A 146 12.31 -15.23 12.77
CA THR A 146 13.35 -14.56 13.54
C THR A 146 13.19 -13.05 13.43
N LEU A 147 13.14 -12.39 14.59
CA LEU A 147 13.14 -10.94 14.68
C LEU A 147 14.57 -10.45 14.87
N GLN A 148 14.93 -9.40 14.12
CA GLN A 148 16.14 -8.64 14.35
C GLN A 148 15.78 -7.20 14.68
N ALA A 149 16.62 -6.54 15.47
CA ALA A 149 16.51 -5.11 15.64
C ALA A 149 16.68 -4.41 14.27
N PRO A 150 15.97 -3.29 14.02
CA PRO A 150 16.18 -2.53 12.81
C PRO A 150 17.63 -2.03 12.77
N ILE A 151 18.28 -2.13 11.60
CA ILE A 151 19.63 -1.57 11.40
C ILE A 151 19.62 -0.06 11.65
N ALA A 152 18.56 0.61 11.19
CA ALA A 152 18.26 2.00 11.49
C ALA A 152 16.75 2.20 11.51
N HIS A 153 16.27 3.04 12.43
CA HIS A 153 14.88 3.49 12.40
C HIS A 153 14.67 4.45 11.23
N PHE A 154 13.49 4.40 10.60
CA PHE A 154 13.16 5.38 9.59
C PHE A 154 13.00 6.77 10.23
N PRO A 155 13.47 7.84 9.56
CA PRO A 155 13.35 9.19 10.07
C PRO A 155 11.90 9.67 10.03
N LYS A 156 11.57 10.66 10.88
CA LYS A 156 10.35 11.44 10.67
C LYS A 156 10.58 12.40 9.49
N VAL A 157 9.69 12.37 8.51
CA VAL A 157 9.79 13.18 7.29
C VAL A 157 8.48 13.92 7.09
N THR A 158 8.53 15.25 7.21
CA THR A 158 7.33 16.11 7.09
C THR A 158 6.92 16.36 5.65
N ALA A 159 7.89 16.60 4.77
CA ALA A 159 7.64 16.89 3.36
C ALA A 159 8.85 16.51 2.51
N LEU A 160 8.61 16.33 1.21
CA LEU A 160 9.68 16.22 0.21
C LEU A 160 10.08 17.64 -0.23
N LYS A 161 11.36 17.83 -0.56
CA LYS A 161 11.82 19.08 -1.17
C LYS A 161 11.17 19.24 -2.54
N SER A 162 10.60 20.41 -2.80
CA SER A 162 10.16 20.78 -4.15
C SER A 162 11.36 21.21 -4.99
N LEU A 163 11.21 21.12 -6.31
CA LEU A 163 12.13 21.75 -7.27
C LEU A 163 11.58 23.09 -7.78
N ASP A 164 10.35 23.43 -7.39
CA ASP A 164 9.71 24.73 -7.63
C ASP A 164 10.22 25.81 -6.66
#